data_AF-A0A7T8A069-F1
#
_entry.id   AF-A0A7T8A069-F1
#
_cell.length_a   1.000
_cell.length_b   1.000
_cell.length_c   1.000
_cell.angle_alpha   90.00
_cell.angle_beta   90.00
_cell.angle_gamma   90.00
#
_symmetry.space_group_name_H-M   'P 1'
#
loop_
_entity.id
_entity.type
_entity.pdbx_description
1 polymer ?
#
loop_
_entity_poly.entity_id
_entity_poly.type
_entity_poly.pdbx_seq_one_letter_code
_entity_poly.pdbx_strand_id
1 'polypeptide(L)'
;MTKAVEFFSLLIREFKKGVKNIFQKLEKLLNEIFGFGDEVVDSASTPAERRIKRKQDRIKKRLERKNKPASFLDRGKYLGQSLSLDDLFKIEDYLRNLKVDFQLGEGKGVFNVNGYYTKSGKPVVLESHNAAMFITDGKNMKLILRENATIYEFLHELMHFRDCQNLGPAAFIEKKIVPREKFVYDKIVEYSRYLNRDELEHAEWYMNQKYYDFGMTDNLGNPLVEKLPIDLKSIPKKRQGVSINKIITLK
;
A
#
# COMPACT_ATOMS: atom_id res chain seq x y z
N MET A 1 -40.31 -26.05 -16.04
CA MET A 1 -38.90 -26.37 -16.34
C MET A 1 -38.63 -26.59 -17.84
N THR A 2 -39.60 -27.02 -18.64
CA THR A 2 -39.44 -27.39 -20.06
C THR A 2 -39.08 -26.24 -21.01
N LYS A 3 -39.63 -25.03 -20.83
CA LYS A 3 -39.36 -23.88 -21.73
C LYS A 3 -37.92 -23.37 -21.70
N ALA A 4 -37.25 -23.44 -20.55
CA ALA A 4 -35.84 -23.02 -20.44
C ALA A 4 -34.91 -24.03 -21.14
N VAL A 5 -35.20 -25.32 -21.02
CA VAL A 5 -34.42 -26.39 -21.67
C VAL A 5 -34.59 -26.34 -23.19
N GLU A 6 -35.80 -26.05 -23.68
CA GLU A 6 -36.05 -25.83 -25.11
C GLU A 6 -35.31 -24.59 -25.64
N PHE A 7 -35.28 -23.50 -24.87
CA PHE A 7 -34.55 -22.28 -25.24
C PHE A 7 -33.03 -22.52 -25.32
N PHE A 8 -32.44 -23.21 -24.34
CA PHE A 8 -31.02 -23.56 -24.36
C PHE A 8 -30.69 -24.56 -25.46
N SER A 9 -31.59 -25.50 -25.76
CA SER A 9 -31.42 -26.45 -26.87
C SER A 9 -31.49 -25.77 -28.25
N LEU A 10 -32.36 -24.76 -28.41
CA LEU A 10 -32.44 -23.90 -29.59
C LEU A 10 -31.16 -23.07 -29.75
N LEU A 11 -30.67 -22.45 -28.68
CA LEU A 11 -29.42 -21.68 -28.67
C LEU A 11 -28.21 -22.54 -29.06
N ILE A 12 -28.08 -23.74 -28.51
CA ILE A 12 -26.99 -24.66 -28.82
C ILE A 12 -27.09 -25.18 -30.27
N ARG A 13 -28.31 -25.40 -30.77
CA ARG A 13 -28.55 -25.86 -32.16
C ARG A 13 -28.24 -24.77 -33.18
N GLU A 14 -28.55 -23.51 -32.88
CA GLU A 14 -28.21 -22.36 -33.72
C GLU A 14 -26.72 -21.97 -33.61
N PHE A 15 -26.09 -22.19 -32.45
CA PHE A 15 -24.64 -22.02 -32.27
C PHE A 15 -23.81 -22.89 -33.23
N LYS A 16 -24.31 -24.09 -33.58
CA LYS A 16 -23.68 -24.98 -34.57
C LYS A 16 -23.84 -24.53 -36.02
N LYS A 17 -24.71 -23.56 -36.33
CA LYS A 17 -25.09 -23.21 -37.72
C LYS A 17 -24.46 -21.94 -38.29
N GLY A 18 -23.60 -21.26 -37.54
CA GLY A 18 -22.80 -20.16 -38.09
C GLY A 18 -22.76 -18.95 -37.19
N VAL A 19 -21.70 -18.90 -36.38
CA VAL A 19 -21.37 -17.87 -35.38
C VAL A 19 -21.56 -16.44 -35.93
N LYS A 20 -21.24 -16.19 -37.19
CA LYS A 20 -21.17 -14.83 -37.74
C LYS A 20 -22.51 -14.07 -37.71
N ASN A 21 -23.63 -14.75 -37.99
CA ASN A 21 -24.93 -14.09 -38.14
C ASN A 21 -25.60 -13.79 -36.78
N ILE A 22 -25.30 -14.62 -35.76
CA ILE A 22 -25.74 -14.42 -34.38
C ILE A 22 -25.02 -13.23 -33.77
N PHE A 23 -23.70 -13.13 -33.97
CA PHE A 23 -22.91 -12.01 -33.47
C PHE A 23 -23.32 -10.68 -34.13
N GLN A 24 -23.61 -10.67 -35.44
CA GLN A 24 -24.11 -9.46 -36.11
C GLN A 24 -25.48 -8.99 -35.59
N LYS A 25 -26.38 -9.93 -35.25
CA LYS A 25 -27.68 -9.58 -34.66
C LYS A 25 -27.55 -9.12 -33.21
N LEU A 26 -26.65 -9.74 -32.43
CA LEU A 26 -26.34 -9.32 -31.06
C LEU A 26 -25.69 -7.94 -31.04
N GLU A 27 -24.73 -7.68 -31.93
CA GLU A 27 -24.06 -6.40 -32.08
C GLU A 27 -25.07 -5.31 -32.46
N LYS A 28 -25.98 -5.59 -33.41
CA LYS A 28 -27.06 -4.65 -33.76
C LYS A 28 -27.98 -4.36 -32.58
N LEU A 29 -28.40 -5.38 -31.83
CA LEU A 29 -29.27 -5.22 -30.66
C LEU A 29 -28.58 -4.44 -29.53
N LEU A 30 -27.28 -4.69 -29.30
CA LEU A 30 -26.49 -3.97 -28.32
C LEU A 30 -26.27 -2.51 -28.74
N ASN A 31 -26.04 -2.25 -30.01
CA ASN A 31 -25.92 -0.89 -30.55
C ASN A 31 -27.25 -0.12 -30.43
N GLU A 32 -28.38 -0.79 -30.58
CA GLU A 32 -29.72 -0.20 -30.48
C GLU A 32 -30.14 0.08 -29.02
N ILE A 33 -29.77 -0.80 -28.08
CA ILE A 33 -30.08 -0.64 -26.64
C ILE A 33 -29.14 0.37 -25.97
N PHE A 34 -27.86 0.38 -26.36
CA PHE A 34 -26.82 1.13 -25.65
C PHE A 34 -26.19 2.28 -26.46
N GLY A 35 -26.58 2.48 -27.72
CA GLY A 35 -26.13 3.62 -28.53
C GLY A 35 -24.65 3.57 -28.93
N PHE A 36 -24.05 2.38 -29.04
CA PHE A 36 -22.64 2.21 -29.45
C PHE A 36 -22.38 2.41 -30.95
N GLY A 37 -23.42 2.74 -31.72
CA GLY A 37 -23.29 3.08 -33.13
C GLY A 37 -22.87 4.53 -33.31
N ASP A 38 -21.58 4.80 -33.17
CA ASP A 38 -20.80 5.61 -34.11
C ASP A 38 -19.33 5.65 -33.66
N GLU A 39 -18.46 5.30 -34.60
CA GLU A 39 -17.01 5.42 -34.61
C GLU A 39 -16.23 4.79 -33.44
N VAL A 40 -15.56 3.69 -33.77
CA VAL A 40 -14.37 3.20 -33.06
C VAL A 40 -13.28 4.27 -33.20
N VAL A 41 -13.37 5.33 -32.40
CA VAL A 41 -12.30 6.31 -32.21
C VAL A 41 -11.26 5.66 -31.30
N ASP A 42 -10.06 5.52 -31.85
CA ASP A 42 -8.88 5.04 -31.17
C ASP A 42 -8.68 5.76 -29.82
N SER A 43 -8.49 4.97 -28.76
CA SER A 43 -8.01 5.35 -27.41
C SER A 43 -8.98 6.00 -26.39
N ALA A 44 -10.26 5.63 -26.34
CA ALA A 44 -11.08 5.96 -25.17
C ALA A 44 -10.72 5.06 -23.97
N SER A 45 -9.73 5.46 -23.17
CA SER A 45 -9.31 4.76 -21.93
C SER A 45 -10.51 4.24 -21.14
N THR A 46 -10.40 3.03 -20.59
CA THR A 46 -11.49 2.43 -19.80
C THR A 46 -11.88 3.32 -18.62
N PRO A 47 -13.11 3.22 -18.07
CA PRO A 47 -13.49 4.00 -16.89
C PRO A 47 -12.52 3.85 -15.70
N ALA A 48 -11.89 2.67 -15.55
CA ALA A 48 -10.85 2.42 -14.57
C ALA A 48 -9.55 3.19 -14.87
N GLU A 49 -9.08 3.15 -16.12
CA GLU A 49 -7.91 3.91 -16.58
C GLU A 49 -8.12 5.42 -16.47
N ARG A 50 -9.33 5.93 -16.78
CA ARG A 50 -9.67 7.36 -16.59
C ARG A 50 -9.63 7.76 -15.12
N ARG A 51 -10.04 6.89 -14.19
CA ARG A 51 -9.97 7.15 -12.74
C ARG A 51 -8.54 7.19 -12.26
N ILE A 52 -7.71 6.23 -12.69
CA ILE A 52 -6.27 6.21 -12.40
C ILE A 52 -5.64 7.48 -12.95
N LYS A 53 -5.77 7.78 -14.24
CA LYS A 53 -5.22 8.98 -14.87
C LYS A 53 -5.62 10.27 -14.15
N ARG A 54 -6.90 10.42 -13.77
CA ARG A 54 -7.36 11.58 -12.97
C ARG A 54 -6.75 11.65 -11.57
N LYS A 55 -6.56 10.51 -10.91
CA LYS A 55 -5.87 10.45 -9.61
C LYS A 55 -4.39 10.82 -9.77
N GLN A 56 -3.74 10.27 -10.80
CA GLN A 56 -2.37 10.60 -11.16
C GLN A 56 -2.23 12.09 -11.45
N ASP A 57 -3.11 12.68 -12.26
CA ASP A 57 -3.13 14.11 -12.58
C ASP A 57 -3.36 14.98 -11.35
N ARG A 58 -4.20 14.54 -10.40
CA ARG A 58 -4.44 15.28 -9.15
C ARG A 58 -3.22 15.27 -8.24
N ILE A 59 -2.57 14.12 -8.08
CA ILE A 59 -1.36 13.99 -7.26
C ILE A 59 -0.20 14.74 -7.95
N LYS A 60 -0.03 14.56 -9.26
CA LYS A 60 0.96 15.28 -10.07
C LYS A 60 0.76 16.80 -9.97
N LYS A 61 -0.46 17.31 -10.15
CA LYS A 61 -0.75 18.75 -9.97
C LYS A 61 -0.51 19.22 -8.52
N ARG A 62 -0.76 18.39 -7.51
CA ARG A 62 -0.44 18.71 -6.10
C ARG A 62 1.07 18.81 -5.86
N LEU A 63 1.85 17.89 -6.42
CA LEU A 63 3.30 17.88 -6.32
C LEU A 63 3.94 19.01 -7.14
N GLU A 64 3.47 19.25 -8.37
CA GLU A 64 3.94 20.34 -9.24
C GLU A 64 3.67 21.73 -8.63
N ARG A 65 2.51 21.92 -7.98
CA ARG A 65 2.22 23.16 -7.22
C ARG A 65 3.18 23.40 -6.05
N LYS A 66 3.85 22.36 -5.55
CA LYS A 66 4.85 22.43 -4.49
C LYS A 66 6.28 22.54 -5.02
N ASN A 67 6.53 22.35 -6.32
CA ASN A 67 7.84 22.49 -6.94
C ASN A 67 8.24 23.97 -7.12
N LYS A 68 8.75 24.58 -6.04
CA LYS A 68 10.00 25.36 -6.13
C LYS A 68 11.14 24.37 -6.43
N PRO A 69 12.24 24.81 -7.10
CA PRO A 69 13.15 23.90 -7.78
C PRO A 69 13.56 22.74 -6.87
N ALA A 70 13.28 21.52 -7.34
CA ALA A 70 13.67 20.28 -6.68
C ALA A 70 15.20 20.31 -6.53
N SER A 71 15.64 20.68 -5.33
CA SER A 71 17.03 20.58 -4.94
C SER A 71 17.30 19.13 -4.52
N PHE A 72 18.58 18.77 -4.48
CA PHE A 72 19.15 17.53 -3.94
C PHE A 72 18.75 17.21 -2.46
N LEU A 73 17.72 17.85 -1.90
CA LEU A 73 17.34 17.95 -0.49
C LEU A 73 15.97 17.35 -0.15
N ASP A 74 15.29 16.65 -1.06
CA ASP A 74 13.97 16.06 -0.79
C ASP A 74 14.06 14.79 0.07
N ARG A 75 14.70 14.94 1.23
CA ARG A 75 14.81 13.95 2.28
C ARG A 75 13.44 13.86 2.96
N GLY A 76 12.89 12.66 3.04
CA GLY A 76 11.71 12.43 3.87
C GLY A 76 12.05 12.65 5.34
N LYS A 77 11.05 12.54 6.20
CA LYS A 77 11.14 13.03 7.58
C LYS A 77 12.36 12.52 8.37
N TYR A 78 12.88 11.33 8.04
CA TYR A 78 14.04 10.70 8.66
C TYR A 78 15.27 10.55 7.74
N LEU A 79 15.49 11.46 6.79
CA LEU A 79 16.67 11.45 5.89
C LEU A 79 16.78 10.25 4.93
N GLY A 80 15.76 9.38 4.89
CA GLY A 80 15.65 8.27 3.95
C GLY A 80 15.31 8.71 2.52
N GLN A 81 15.36 7.75 1.60
CA GLN A 81 14.94 7.97 0.21
C GLN A 81 13.43 8.19 0.16
N SER A 82 13.01 9.40 -0.19
CA SER A 82 11.60 9.73 -0.46
C SER A 82 11.05 8.89 -1.60
N LEU A 83 9.79 8.47 -1.46
CA LEU A 83 9.07 7.78 -2.52
C LEU A 83 8.74 8.77 -3.64
N SER A 84 9.12 8.41 -4.86
CA SER A 84 8.68 9.15 -6.03
C SER A 84 7.19 8.90 -6.31
N LEU A 85 6.60 9.73 -7.18
CA LEU A 85 5.23 9.52 -7.63
C LEU A 85 5.02 8.14 -8.28
N ASP A 86 6.00 7.69 -9.07
CA ASP A 86 5.96 6.37 -9.70
C ASP A 86 6.04 5.25 -8.67
N ASP A 87 6.79 5.44 -7.57
CA ASP A 87 6.85 4.48 -6.48
C ASP A 87 5.49 4.36 -5.78
N LEU A 88 4.81 5.50 -5.53
CA LEU A 88 3.48 5.51 -4.94
C LEU A 88 2.44 4.79 -5.81
N PHE A 89 2.50 4.92 -7.14
CA PHE A 89 1.60 4.17 -8.02
C PHE A 89 1.88 2.67 -8.01
N LYS A 90 3.16 2.26 -8.01
CA LYS A 90 3.52 0.85 -7.90
C LYS A 90 3.04 0.25 -6.58
N ILE A 91 3.15 0.99 -5.48
CA ILE A 91 2.63 0.59 -4.17
C ILE A 91 1.11 0.46 -4.23
N GLU A 92 0.39 1.44 -4.78
CA GLU A 92 -1.07 1.39 -4.90
C GLU A 92 -1.54 0.19 -5.72
N ASP A 93 -0.93 -0.04 -6.88
CA ASP A 93 -1.26 -1.16 -7.75
C ASP A 93 -0.99 -2.51 -7.07
N TYR A 94 0.15 -2.62 -6.40
CA TYR A 94 0.52 -3.79 -5.61
C TYR A 94 -0.50 -4.09 -4.50
N LEU A 95 -0.86 -3.08 -3.69
CA LEU A 95 -1.81 -3.23 -2.58
C LEU A 95 -3.23 -3.56 -3.09
N ARG A 96 -3.66 -2.93 -4.18
CA ARG A 96 -4.95 -3.21 -4.81
C ARG A 96 -5.08 -4.66 -5.25
N ASN A 97 -4.02 -5.24 -5.83
CA ASN A 97 -4.00 -6.65 -6.24
C ASN A 97 -4.12 -7.61 -5.04
N LEU A 98 -3.74 -7.15 -3.85
CA LEU A 98 -3.88 -7.88 -2.59
C LEU A 98 -5.17 -7.54 -1.83
N LYS A 99 -6.07 -6.75 -2.43
CA LYS A 99 -7.32 -6.26 -1.81
C LYS A 99 -7.07 -5.47 -0.53
N VAL A 100 -5.98 -4.70 -0.51
CA VAL A 100 -5.64 -3.77 0.58
C VAL A 100 -5.90 -2.35 0.09
N ASP A 101 -6.62 -1.57 0.89
CA ASP A 101 -6.87 -0.18 0.54
C ASP A 101 -5.58 0.66 0.67
N PHE A 102 -5.45 1.65 -0.20
CA PHE A 102 -4.36 2.62 -0.14
C PHE A 102 -4.89 4.05 0.03
N GLN A 103 -4.33 4.80 0.96
CA GLN A 103 -4.61 6.22 1.15
C GLN A 103 -3.32 7.05 1.13
N LEU A 104 -3.27 8.03 0.23
CA LEU A 104 -2.20 9.03 0.20
C LEU A 104 -2.69 10.31 0.91
N GLY A 105 -1.97 10.69 1.97
CA GLY A 105 -2.19 11.90 2.73
C GLY A 105 -1.22 13.02 2.38
N GLU A 106 -1.53 14.23 2.85
CA GLU A 106 -0.66 15.39 2.65
C GLU A 106 0.66 15.25 3.43
N GLY A 107 1.73 15.86 2.92
CA GLY A 107 3.06 15.78 3.56
C GLY A 107 3.17 16.39 4.97
N LYS A 108 2.14 17.09 5.47
CA LYS A 108 2.12 17.70 6.81
C LYS A 108 0.70 17.73 7.40
N GLY A 109 0.62 18.00 8.69
CA GLY A 109 -0.65 18.16 9.41
C GLY A 109 -1.34 16.84 9.74
N VAL A 110 -2.43 16.92 10.48
CA VAL A 110 -3.24 15.76 10.87
C VAL A 110 -4.32 15.52 9.81
N PHE A 111 -4.59 14.26 9.44
CA PHE A 111 -5.71 13.93 8.55
C PHE A 111 -6.39 12.62 8.93
N ASN A 112 -7.67 12.50 8.58
CA ASN A 112 -8.48 11.32 8.88
C ASN A 112 -8.11 10.13 7.97
N VAL A 113 -8.02 8.95 8.56
CA VAL A 113 -7.94 7.69 7.85
C VAL A 113 -9.35 7.27 7.45
N ASN A 114 -9.62 7.25 6.14
CA ASN A 114 -10.97 7.05 5.63
C ASN A 114 -11.50 5.66 5.98
N GLY A 115 -12.68 5.58 6.59
CA GLY A 115 -13.35 4.31 6.89
C GLY A 115 -12.83 3.55 8.10
N TYR A 116 -11.93 4.16 8.90
CA TYR A 116 -11.43 3.57 10.15
C TYR A 116 -11.79 4.45 11.34
N TYR A 117 -12.27 3.81 12.41
CA TYR A 117 -12.75 4.48 13.62
C TYR A 117 -12.19 3.79 14.87
N THR A 118 -11.96 4.58 15.92
CA THR A 118 -11.59 4.06 17.24
C THR A 118 -12.77 3.32 17.88
N LYS A 119 -12.52 2.59 18.97
CA LYS A 119 -13.60 1.97 19.77
C LYS A 119 -14.63 2.98 20.30
N SER A 120 -14.25 4.25 20.44
CA SER A 120 -15.14 5.35 20.83
C SER A 120 -15.88 5.99 19.65
N GLY A 121 -15.77 5.44 18.43
CA GLY A 121 -16.42 5.94 17.23
C GLY A 121 -15.79 7.18 16.61
N LYS A 122 -14.64 7.65 17.14
CA LYS A 122 -13.91 8.79 16.56
C LYS A 122 -13.14 8.32 15.32
N PRO A 123 -13.02 9.14 14.26
CA PRO A 123 -12.17 8.80 13.12
C PRO A 123 -10.74 8.53 13.58
N VAL A 124 -10.12 7.49 13.03
CA VAL A 124 -8.67 7.30 13.19
C VAL A 124 -7.96 8.41 12.40
N VAL A 125 -6.89 8.96 12.96
CA VAL A 125 -6.11 10.03 12.33
C VAL A 125 -4.66 9.60 12.13
N LEU A 126 -4.05 10.05 11.03
CA LEU A 126 -2.60 10.06 10.91
C LEU A 126 -2.08 11.37 11.49
N GLU A 127 -1.42 11.26 12.64
CA GLU A 127 -0.82 12.41 13.33
C GLU A 127 0.27 13.07 12.48
N SER A 128 0.48 14.37 12.70
CA SER A 128 1.46 15.18 11.95
C SER A 128 2.88 14.61 12.00
N HIS A 129 3.19 13.85 13.06
CA HIS A 129 4.51 13.26 13.23
C HIS A 129 4.69 11.88 12.56
N ASN A 130 3.61 11.22 12.13
CA ASN A 130 3.67 9.92 11.49
C ASN A 130 3.64 10.07 9.96
N ALA A 131 4.59 9.48 9.25
CA ALA A 131 4.64 9.54 7.79
C ALA A 131 3.88 8.41 7.10
N ALA A 132 3.68 7.29 7.80
CA ALA A 132 3.05 6.10 7.31
C ALA A 132 2.23 5.44 8.42
N MET A 133 1.29 4.58 8.03
CA MET A 133 0.52 3.73 8.95
C MET A 133 -0.07 2.54 8.21
N PHE A 134 0.08 1.35 8.76
CA PHE A 134 -0.75 0.19 8.47
C PHE A 134 -1.86 0.05 9.51
N ILE A 135 -3.07 -0.24 9.06
CA ILE A 135 -4.22 -0.45 9.94
C ILE A 135 -5.15 -1.55 9.41
N THR A 136 -5.79 -2.27 10.33
CA THR A 136 -6.85 -3.23 10.05
C THR A 136 -7.97 -3.12 11.07
N ASP A 137 -9.20 -3.44 10.65
CA ASP A 137 -10.39 -3.57 11.51
C ASP A 137 -10.71 -5.05 11.85
N GLY A 138 -9.81 -5.98 11.49
CA GLY A 138 -9.97 -7.41 11.68
C GLY A 138 -10.59 -8.12 10.47
N LYS A 139 -10.95 -7.35 9.43
CA LYS A 139 -11.48 -7.86 8.16
C LYS A 139 -10.79 -7.19 6.96
N ASN A 140 -10.83 -5.86 6.95
CA ASN A 140 -10.22 -5.01 5.95
C ASN A 140 -8.85 -4.54 6.41
N MET A 141 -7.99 -4.25 5.45
CA MET A 141 -6.64 -3.75 5.68
C MET A 141 -6.45 -2.47 4.88
N LYS A 142 -5.65 -1.54 5.41
CA LYS A 142 -5.31 -0.29 4.75
C LYS A 142 -3.87 0.09 5.06
N LEU A 143 -3.17 0.56 4.03
CA LEU A 143 -1.86 1.20 4.17
C LEU A 143 -1.99 2.68 3.78
N ILE A 144 -1.49 3.54 4.64
CA ILE A 144 -1.53 4.99 4.51
C ILE A 144 -0.09 5.49 4.40
N LEU A 145 0.17 6.36 3.42
CA LEU A 145 1.44 7.07 3.27
C LEU A 145 1.19 8.57 3.14
N ARG A 146 2.16 9.38 3.54
CA ARG A 146 2.24 10.80 3.15
C ARG A 146 2.96 10.96 1.82
N GLU A 147 2.70 12.09 1.15
CA GLU A 147 3.40 12.50 -0.08
C GLU A 147 4.93 12.49 0.04
N ASN A 148 5.47 12.72 1.24
CA ASN A 148 6.91 12.75 1.53
C ASN A 148 7.39 11.53 2.34
N ALA A 149 6.62 10.45 2.35
CA ALA A 149 7.03 9.21 2.98
C ALA A 149 8.25 8.61 2.26
N THR A 150 9.08 7.92 3.02
CA THR A 150 10.32 7.27 2.56
C THR A 150 10.12 5.79 2.30
N ILE A 151 11.08 5.19 1.61
CA ILE A 151 11.19 3.73 1.49
C ILE A 151 11.25 3.05 2.86
N TYR A 152 11.95 3.64 3.83
CA TYR A 152 12.06 3.08 5.18
C TYR A 152 10.71 3.05 5.90
N GLU A 153 9.97 4.15 5.88
CA GLU A 153 8.63 4.23 6.48
C GLU A 153 7.65 3.30 5.78
N PHE A 154 7.71 3.19 4.45
CA PHE A 154 6.90 2.19 3.73
C PHE A 154 7.30 0.76 4.07
N LEU A 155 8.60 0.45 4.16
CA LEU A 155 9.08 -0.88 4.54
C LEU A 155 8.58 -1.27 5.94
N HIS A 156 8.62 -0.34 6.90
CA HIS A 156 8.09 -0.56 8.25
C HIS A 156 6.62 -0.98 8.22
N GLU A 157 5.76 -0.20 7.55
CA GLU A 157 4.33 -0.53 7.45
C GLU A 157 4.06 -1.78 6.60
N LEU A 158 4.88 -2.02 5.58
CA LEU A 158 4.83 -3.24 4.77
C LEU A 158 5.06 -4.47 5.65
N MET A 159 5.97 -4.41 6.63
CA MET A 159 6.22 -5.54 7.53
C MET A 159 5.05 -5.75 8.51
N HIS A 160 4.41 -4.70 9.01
CA HIS A 160 3.14 -4.85 9.74
C HIS A 160 2.06 -5.53 8.89
N PHE A 161 1.94 -5.11 7.63
CA PHE A 161 1.04 -5.76 6.69
C PHE A 161 1.37 -7.25 6.49
N ARG A 162 2.65 -7.62 6.32
CA ARG A 162 3.06 -9.02 6.17
C ARG A 162 2.75 -9.88 7.40
N ASP A 163 3.04 -9.36 8.59
CA ASP A 163 2.68 -10.02 9.85
C ASP A 163 1.17 -10.25 9.92
N CYS A 164 0.38 -9.24 9.55
CA CYS A 164 -1.07 -9.33 9.47
C CYS A 164 -1.55 -10.36 8.43
N GLN A 165 -0.91 -10.47 7.27
CA GLN A 165 -1.23 -11.51 6.28
C GLN A 165 -0.94 -12.91 6.80
N ASN A 166 0.18 -13.08 7.51
CA ASN A 166 0.63 -14.38 8.01
C ASN A 166 -0.25 -14.88 9.17
N LEU A 167 -0.67 -13.99 10.07
CA LEU A 167 -1.50 -14.32 11.22
C LEU A 167 -3.00 -14.34 10.90
N GLY A 168 -3.43 -13.52 9.95
CA GLY A 168 -4.83 -13.18 9.73
C GLY A 168 -5.22 -11.88 10.46
N PRO A 169 -6.07 -11.02 9.87
CA PRO A 169 -6.40 -9.70 10.43
C PRO A 169 -6.96 -9.70 11.85
N ALA A 170 -7.83 -10.65 12.18
CA ALA A 170 -8.41 -10.76 13.52
C ALA A 170 -7.35 -11.10 14.59
N ALA A 171 -6.48 -12.07 14.31
CA ALA A 171 -5.39 -12.44 15.22
C ALA A 171 -4.35 -11.34 15.34
N PHE A 172 -4.07 -10.61 14.26
CA PHE A 172 -3.17 -9.47 14.29
C PHE A 172 -3.65 -8.38 15.24
N ILE A 173 -4.97 -8.07 15.28
CA ILE A 173 -5.54 -7.08 16.21
C ILE A 173 -5.34 -7.46 17.69
N GLU A 174 -5.32 -8.74 18.01
CA GLU A 174 -5.13 -9.19 19.40
C GLU A 174 -3.65 -9.24 19.80
N LYS A 175 -2.72 -9.23 18.83
CA LYS A 175 -1.27 -9.24 19.10
C LYS A 175 -0.87 -7.98 19.86
N LYS A 176 -0.12 -8.08 20.96
CA LYS A 176 0.33 -6.91 21.72
C LYS A 176 1.29 -6.03 20.90
N ILE A 177 1.37 -4.73 21.22
CA ILE A 177 2.19 -3.74 20.49
C ILE A 177 3.66 -4.17 20.41
N VAL A 178 4.29 -4.49 21.54
CA VAL A 178 5.72 -4.85 21.58
C VAL A 178 6.06 -6.03 20.66
N PRO A 179 5.37 -7.19 20.69
CA PRO A 179 5.58 -8.27 19.72
C PRO A 179 5.33 -7.88 18.25
N ARG A 180 4.44 -6.92 17.95
CA ARG A 180 4.26 -6.44 16.56
C ARG A 180 5.47 -5.65 16.11
N GLU A 181 5.92 -4.71 16.94
CA GLU A 181 7.08 -3.87 16.63
C GLU A 181 8.36 -4.68 16.56
N LYS A 182 8.50 -5.70 17.42
CA LYS A 182 9.63 -6.63 17.38
C LYS A 182 9.70 -7.40 16.06
N PHE A 183 8.55 -7.86 15.55
CA PHE A 183 8.51 -8.50 14.23
C PHE A 183 9.03 -7.56 13.13
N VAL A 184 8.57 -6.30 13.14
CA VAL A 184 9.01 -5.30 12.16
C VAL A 184 10.51 -5.00 12.30
N TYR A 185 11.00 -4.83 13.53
CA TYR A 185 12.42 -4.65 13.81
C TYR A 185 13.25 -5.82 13.26
N ASP A 186 12.86 -7.06 13.54
CA ASP A 186 13.59 -8.24 13.06
C ASP A 186 13.67 -8.29 11.53
N LYS A 187 12.58 -7.91 10.86
CA LYS A 187 12.55 -7.79 9.40
C LYS A 187 13.38 -6.63 8.86
N ILE A 188 13.41 -5.50 9.55
CA ILE A 188 14.30 -4.37 9.22
C ILE A 188 15.77 -4.83 9.30
N VAL A 189 16.14 -5.58 10.33
CA VAL A 189 17.50 -6.13 10.48
C VAL A 189 17.82 -7.12 9.36
N GLU A 190 16.90 -8.05 9.07
CA GLU A 190 17.01 -9.01 7.96
C GLU A 190 17.23 -8.29 6.61
N TYR A 191 16.55 -7.17 6.41
CA TYR A 191 16.58 -6.39 5.18
C TYR A 191 17.51 -5.17 5.23
N SER A 192 18.44 -5.14 6.18
CA SER A 192 19.40 -4.06 6.43
C SER A 192 20.22 -3.62 5.22
N ARG A 193 20.45 -4.50 4.24
CA ARG A 193 21.09 -4.14 2.95
C ARG A 193 20.33 -3.07 2.16
N TYR A 194 19.03 -2.92 2.43
CA TYR A 194 18.17 -1.89 1.85
C TYR A 194 17.96 -0.73 2.81
N LEU A 195 18.80 -0.60 3.85
CA LEU A 195 18.71 0.45 4.87
C LEU A 195 20.04 1.20 4.97
N ASN A 196 19.98 2.44 5.44
CA ASN A 196 21.15 3.27 5.68
C ASN A 196 21.44 3.26 7.18
N ARG A 197 22.57 3.86 7.57
CA ARG A 197 22.96 3.86 8.98
C ARG A 197 21.90 4.49 9.88
N ASP A 198 21.45 5.69 9.54
CA ASP A 198 20.52 6.48 10.37
C ASP A 198 19.15 5.77 10.50
N GLU A 199 18.69 5.07 9.45
CA GLU A 199 17.45 4.28 9.47
C GLU A 199 17.56 3.04 10.39
N LEU A 200 18.73 2.39 10.40
CA LEU A 200 18.99 1.26 11.29
C LEU A 200 19.14 1.72 12.75
N GLU A 201 19.88 2.81 12.99
CA GLU A 201 19.99 3.44 14.31
C GLU A 201 18.60 3.84 14.84
N HIS A 202 17.76 4.44 13.99
CA HIS A 202 16.39 4.77 14.34
C HIS A 202 15.57 3.52 14.68
N ALA A 203 15.71 2.42 13.94
CA ALA A 203 14.98 1.19 14.23
C ALA A 203 15.38 0.57 15.59
N GLU A 204 16.68 0.54 15.90
CA GLU A 204 17.19 0.08 17.20
C GLU A 204 16.66 0.97 18.34
N TRP A 205 16.80 2.28 18.19
CA TRP A 205 16.31 3.25 19.17
C TRP A 205 14.80 3.10 19.39
N TYR A 206 14.01 3.00 18.31
CA TYR A 206 12.55 2.89 18.38
C TYR A 206 12.12 1.61 19.10
N MET A 207 12.74 0.47 18.82
CA MET A 207 12.42 -0.78 19.49
C MET A 207 12.74 -0.72 21.00
N ASN A 208 13.90 -0.14 21.35
CA ASN A 208 14.28 0.08 22.74
C ASN A 208 13.35 1.05 23.46
N GLN A 209 12.88 2.10 22.78
CA GLN A 209 11.86 3.00 23.32
C GLN A 209 10.56 2.24 23.61
N LYS A 210 10.13 1.30 22.74
CA LYS A 210 8.96 0.46 23.01
C LYS A 210 9.16 -0.48 24.20
N TYR A 211 10.35 -1.05 24.37
CA TYR A 211 10.63 -1.83 25.58
C TYR A 211 10.56 -0.99 26.85
N TYR A 212 11.11 0.22 26.82
CA TYR A 212 11.03 1.17 27.93
C TYR A 212 9.58 1.58 28.24
N ASP A 213 8.83 2.03 27.23
CA ASP A 213 7.45 2.53 27.39
C ASP A 213 6.50 1.47 27.97
N PHE A 214 6.77 0.18 27.68
CA PHE A 214 5.95 -0.94 28.14
C PHE A 214 6.58 -1.74 29.29
N GLY A 215 7.69 -1.28 29.87
CA GLY A 215 8.33 -1.91 31.04
C GLY A 215 8.79 -3.36 30.79
N MET A 216 9.29 -3.65 29.59
CA MET A 216 9.67 -5.01 29.20
C MET A 216 10.99 -5.43 29.84
N THR A 217 11.02 -6.60 30.47
CA THR A 217 12.19 -7.15 31.17
C THR A 217 12.52 -8.57 30.73
N ASP A 218 13.78 -8.98 30.93
CA ASP A 218 14.21 -10.37 30.80
C ASP A 218 13.71 -11.22 32.00
N ASN A 219 14.05 -12.51 32.00
CA ASN A 219 13.66 -13.45 33.06
C ASN A 219 14.29 -13.14 34.43
N LEU A 220 15.26 -12.23 34.49
CA LEU A 220 15.95 -11.79 35.69
C LEU A 220 15.46 -10.40 36.15
N GLY A 221 14.51 -9.79 35.44
CA GLY A 221 13.97 -8.46 35.73
C GLY A 221 14.82 -7.30 35.18
N ASN A 222 15.84 -7.56 34.36
CA ASN A 222 16.61 -6.49 33.71
C ASN A 222 15.82 -5.92 32.52
N PRO A 223 15.89 -4.61 32.25
CA PRO A 223 15.29 -4.03 31.06
C PRO A 223 15.79 -4.71 29.78
N LEU A 224 14.86 -5.08 28.90
CA LEU A 224 15.23 -5.57 27.58
C LEU A 224 15.90 -4.45 26.78
N VAL A 225 16.98 -4.79 26.08
CA VAL A 225 17.69 -3.89 25.16
C VAL A 225 18.05 -4.66 23.90
N GLU A 226 17.56 -4.18 22.76
CA GLU A 226 18.01 -4.58 21.44
C GLU A 226 19.33 -3.92 21.08
N LYS A 227 20.19 -4.70 20.42
CA LYS A 227 21.38 -4.20 19.74
C LYS A 227 21.41 -4.79 18.35
N LEU A 228 21.70 -3.96 17.36
CA LEU A 228 21.87 -4.41 15.99
C LEU A 228 23.01 -5.43 15.92
N PRO A 229 22.79 -6.60 15.31
CA PRO A 229 23.83 -7.61 15.14
C PRO A 229 24.78 -7.28 13.98
N ILE A 230 24.91 -6.01 13.62
CA ILE A 230 25.61 -5.52 12.42
C ILE A 230 26.49 -4.36 12.82
N ASP A 231 27.72 -4.33 12.30
CA ASP A 231 28.58 -3.15 12.44
C ASP A 231 28.04 -1.99 11.59
N LEU A 232 27.40 -1.01 12.23
CA LEU A 232 26.87 0.19 11.58
C LEU A 232 27.93 0.98 10.80
N LYS A 233 29.21 0.87 11.13
CA LYS A 233 30.29 1.52 10.38
C LYS A 233 30.45 0.95 8.98
N SER A 234 30.10 -0.32 8.79
CA SER A 234 30.09 -1.00 7.49
C SER A 234 28.92 -0.55 6.59
N ILE A 235 27.89 0.08 7.17
CA ILE A 235 26.72 0.57 6.45
C ILE A 235 26.97 2.01 5.97
N PRO A 236 26.65 2.32 4.69
CA PRO A 236 26.85 3.66 4.16
C PRO A 236 25.94 4.68 4.85
N LYS A 237 26.49 5.87 5.15
CA LYS A 237 25.73 7.01 5.70
C LYS A 237 24.68 7.55 4.73
N LYS A 238 24.95 7.46 3.43
CA LYS A 238 24.04 7.86 2.35
C LYS A 238 23.84 6.67 1.44
N ARG A 239 22.59 6.31 1.14
CA ARG A 239 22.32 5.17 0.25
C ARG A 239 22.31 5.58 -1.23
N GLN A 240 22.64 4.62 -2.09
CA GLN A 240 22.20 4.56 -3.49
C GLN A 240 20.70 4.29 -3.57
N GLY A 241 20.04 4.75 -4.63
CA GLY A 241 18.59 4.58 -4.81
C GLY A 241 18.15 3.11 -4.80
N VAL A 242 17.23 2.77 -3.90
CA VAL A 242 16.56 1.47 -3.84
C VAL A 242 15.32 1.50 -4.72
N SER A 243 15.17 0.47 -5.54
CA SER A 243 13.97 0.26 -6.33
C SER A 243 12.83 -0.22 -5.44
N ILE A 244 11.68 0.47 -5.48
CA ILE A 244 10.48 0.07 -4.75
C ILE A 244 10.03 -1.36 -5.07
N ASN A 245 10.29 -1.84 -6.30
CA ASN A 245 9.94 -3.19 -6.72
C ASN A 245 10.66 -4.26 -5.88
N LYS A 246 11.90 -3.98 -5.45
CA LYS A 246 12.64 -4.88 -4.56
C LYS A 246 12.03 -4.91 -3.15
N ILE A 247 11.45 -3.80 -2.71
CA ILE A 247 10.86 -3.64 -1.38
C ILE A 247 9.50 -4.35 -1.30
N ILE A 248 8.59 -4.10 -2.26
CA ILE A 248 7.24 -4.71 -2.24
C ILE A 248 7.27 -6.25 -2.29
N THR A 249 8.34 -6.83 -2.83
CA THR A 249 8.51 -8.29 -2.91
C THR A 249 9.01 -8.95 -1.63
N LEU A 250 9.41 -8.16 -0.63
CA LEU A 250 9.90 -8.69 0.66
C LEU A 250 8.75 -9.32 1.46
N LYS A 251 9.09 -10.34 2.26
CA LYS A 251 8.15 -11.18 3.02
C LYS A 251 8.38 -11.10 4.52
#